data_AF-A0A7S0HAP0-F1
#
_entry.id   AF-A0A7S0HAP0-F1
#
_cell.length_a   1.000
_cell.length_b   1.000
_cell.length_c   1.000
_cell.angle_alpha   90.00
_cell.angle_beta   90.00
_cell.angle_gamma   90.00
#
_symmetry.space_group_name_H-M   'P 1'
#
loop_
_entity.id
_entity.type
_entity.pdbx_description
1 polymer ?
#
loop_
_entity_poly.entity_id
_entity_poly.type
_entity_poly.pdbx_seq_one_letter_code
_entity_poly.pdbx_strand_id
1 'polypeptide(L)'
;AKLMDSSVPNALKDFSRSTYDQCLTDRNAFYTIKAYGAAFISKLYEFDAAVLAYRSATLDTIQRTTSELDSQATHDAIQSATGNADKIQVIIDLYKRVIASNKAGAQQEMASKLEELKRSLVEFKENLSTELIKAQRFVTSCSTKFWPAPSGKALLDICTRTGTKCVNREYAEHATCGCLVNLATDVGDPSSTNATMDVGRRLLTLTEGSSTISIDMCAEGRRSASNYVQGVSERLMSAGHKNLINENVATMRALYGPYYCSPYGSAFEDAMTEPLSGPPGPPELPPDNVVGGGGGDDGCFDRDRAAACRLLDGGASAAAAHSACWGAAG
;
A
#
# COMPACT_ATOMS: atom_id res chain seq x y z
N ALA A 1 -7.70 38.06 -0.75
CA ALA A 1 -7.52 39.46 -1.20
C ALA A 1 -6.51 40.25 -0.37
N LYS A 2 -6.47 40.15 0.98
CA LYS A 2 -5.58 40.98 1.83
C LYS A 2 -4.10 40.55 1.94
N LEU A 3 -3.70 39.40 1.38
CA LEU A 3 -2.31 38.93 1.38
C LEU A 3 -1.40 39.62 0.33
N MET A 4 -1.92 40.62 -0.39
CA MET A 4 -1.26 41.30 -1.52
C MET A 4 -1.36 42.82 -1.39
N ASP A 5 -1.54 43.34 -0.17
CA ASP A 5 -1.45 44.78 0.07
C ASP A 5 0.03 45.21 0.10
N SER A 6 0.31 46.47 -0.16
CA SER A 6 1.64 47.10 -0.24
C SER A 6 2.58 46.84 0.98
N SER A 7 2.03 46.34 2.08
CA SER A 7 2.71 45.97 3.33
C SER A 7 3.29 44.55 3.37
N VAL A 8 3.14 43.76 2.31
CA VAL A 8 3.62 42.36 2.25
C VAL A 8 5.16 42.32 2.17
N PRO A 9 5.84 41.40 2.90
CA PRO A 9 7.28 41.25 2.84
C PRO A 9 7.80 41.13 1.40
N ASN A 10 8.94 41.77 1.09
CA ASN A 10 9.51 41.79 -0.26
C ASN A 10 9.66 40.39 -0.87
N ALA A 11 9.87 39.35 -0.06
CA ALA A 11 9.98 37.96 -0.50
C ALA A 11 8.71 37.42 -1.21
N LEU A 12 7.54 37.99 -0.92
CA LEU A 12 6.24 37.62 -1.52
C LEU A 12 5.73 38.65 -2.54
N LYS A 13 6.39 39.80 -2.71
CA LYS A 13 5.97 40.83 -3.68
C LYS A 13 6.02 40.32 -5.13
N ASP A 14 6.94 39.41 -5.43
CA ASP A 14 7.06 38.78 -6.76
C ASP A 14 6.22 37.49 -6.88
N PHE A 15 5.56 37.07 -5.79
CA PHE A 15 4.80 35.83 -5.76
C PHE A 15 3.34 36.11 -6.06
N SER A 16 3.01 36.14 -7.36
CA SER A 16 1.67 36.48 -7.83
C SER A 16 0.59 35.50 -7.31
N ARG A 17 -0.66 35.94 -7.29
CA ARG A 17 -1.79 35.09 -6.88
C ARG A 17 -1.92 33.85 -7.76
N SER A 18 -1.69 33.99 -9.07
CA SER A 18 -1.71 32.84 -10.00
C SER A 18 -0.58 31.85 -9.69
N THR A 19 0.61 32.32 -9.30
CA THR A 19 1.70 31.45 -8.85
C THR A 19 1.31 30.68 -7.59
N TYR A 20 0.64 31.33 -6.62
CA TYR A 20 0.12 30.66 -5.43
C TYR A 20 -0.90 29.56 -5.77
N ASP A 21 -1.90 29.89 -6.59
CA ASP A 21 -2.95 28.95 -6.95
C ASP A 21 -2.37 27.76 -7.77
N GLN A 22 -1.34 28.01 -8.60
CA GLN A 22 -0.57 26.95 -9.27
C GLN A 22 0.16 26.07 -8.27
N CYS A 23 0.80 26.64 -7.24
CA CYS A 23 1.48 25.87 -6.20
C CYS A 23 0.52 24.99 -5.40
N LEU A 24 -0.69 25.47 -5.09
CA LEU A 24 -1.73 24.63 -4.47
C LEU A 24 -2.14 23.46 -5.37
N THR A 25 -2.28 23.73 -6.68
CA THR A 25 -2.62 22.71 -7.68
C THR A 25 -1.52 21.66 -7.79
N ASP A 26 -0.26 22.09 -7.93
CA ASP A 26 0.88 21.20 -8.11
C ASP A 26 1.19 20.38 -6.85
N ARG A 27 0.91 20.93 -5.65
CA ARG A 27 1.01 20.20 -4.38
C ARG A 27 0.09 18.97 -4.34
N ASN A 28 -1.08 19.03 -4.97
CA ASN A 28 -2.02 17.91 -4.99
C ASN A 28 -1.49 16.73 -5.83
N ALA A 29 -0.44 16.92 -6.64
CA ALA A 29 0.16 15.83 -7.41
C ALA A 29 0.68 14.70 -6.52
N PHE A 30 1.18 15.00 -5.32
CA PHE A 30 1.63 13.97 -4.37
C PHE A 30 0.48 13.08 -3.90
N TYR A 31 -0.70 13.65 -3.65
CA TYR A 31 -1.91 12.90 -3.33
C TYR A 31 -2.31 12.02 -4.51
N THR A 32 -2.36 12.61 -5.70
CA THR A 32 -2.77 11.93 -6.93
C THR A 32 -1.85 10.75 -7.26
N ILE A 33 -0.53 10.90 -7.10
CA ILE A 33 0.44 9.80 -7.28
C ILE A 33 0.16 8.65 -6.31
N LYS A 34 -0.08 8.97 -5.03
CA LYS A 34 -0.42 7.97 -3.99
C LYS A 34 -1.73 7.25 -4.35
N ALA A 35 -2.74 7.99 -4.79
CA ALA A 35 -4.04 7.42 -5.18
C ALA A 35 -3.90 6.46 -6.37
N TYR A 36 -3.15 6.83 -7.42
CA TYR A 36 -2.93 5.93 -8.55
C TYR A 36 -2.13 4.70 -8.18
N GLY A 37 -1.10 4.83 -7.34
CA GLY A 37 -0.34 3.65 -6.92
C GLY A 37 -1.13 2.75 -5.95
N ALA A 38 -1.99 3.30 -5.10
CA ALA A 38 -2.95 2.51 -4.30
C ALA A 38 -3.88 1.68 -5.20
N ALA A 39 -4.42 2.29 -6.27
CA ALA A 39 -5.25 1.59 -7.24
C ALA A 39 -4.50 0.46 -7.95
N PHE A 40 -3.24 0.70 -8.34
CA PHE A 40 -2.38 -0.34 -8.92
C PHE A 40 -2.11 -1.49 -7.94
N ILE A 41 -1.76 -1.19 -6.69
CA ILE A 41 -1.53 -2.19 -5.63
C ILE A 41 -2.79 -3.02 -5.38
N SER A 42 -3.98 -2.40 -5.38
CA SER A 42 -5.25 -3.13 -5.28
C SER A 42 -5.39 -4.20 -6.36
N LYS A 43 -5.07 -3.85 -7.62
CA LYS A 43 -5.15 -4.79 -8.75
C LYS A 43 -4.07 -5.87 -8.70
N LEU A 44 -2.91 -5.57 -8.12
CA LEU A 44 -1.88 -6.57 -7.86
C LEU A 44 -2.40 -7.61 -6.83
N TYR A 45 -2.98 -7.16 -5.71
CA TYR A 45 -3.55 -8.07 -4.72
C TYR A 45 -4.69 -8.92 -5.27
N GLU A 46 -5.57 -8.34 -6.09
CA GLU A 46 -6.62 -9.11 -6.77
C GLU A 46 -6.03 -10.17 -7.71
N PHE A 47 -4.98 -9.83 -8.48
CA PHE A 47 -4.33 -10.80 -9.35
C PHE A 47 -3.65 -11.94 -8.57
N ASP A 48 -2.91 -11.63 -7.51
CA ASP A 48 -2.26 -12.64 -6.66
C ASP A 48 -3.27 -13.61 -6.05
N ALA A 49 -4.40 -13.09 -5.56
CA ALA A 49 -5.49 -13.91 -5.06
C ALA A 49 -6.09 -14.80 -6.17
N ALA A 50 -6.27 -14.27 -7.39
CA ALA A 50 -6.74 -15.06 -8.53
C ALA A 50 -5.76 -16.19 -8.92
N VAL A 51 -4.45 -15.95 -8.79
CA VAL A 51 -3.42 -16.99 -8.98
C VAL A 51 -3.58 -18.11 -7.95
N LEU A 52 -3.82 -17.78 -6.68
CA LEU A 52 -4.08 -18.79 -5.65
C LEU A 52 -5.37 -19.57 -5.90
N ALA A 53 -6.44 -18.91 -6.37
CA ALA A 53 -7.68 -19.57 -6.78
C ALA A 53 -7.45 -20.55 -7.94
N TYR A 54 -6.65 -20.16 -8.94
CA TYR A 54 -6.28 -21.04 -10.04
C TYR A 54 -5.44 -22.25 -9.59
N ARG A 55 -4.50 -22.05 -8.66
CA ARG A 55 -3.73 -23.13 -8.04
C ARG A 55 -4.65 -24.10 -7.28
N SER A 56 -5.58 -23.58 -6.49
CA SER A 56 -6.61 -24.38 -5.79
C SER A 56 -7.42 -25.23 -6.77
N ALA A 57 -7.99 -24.62 -7.81
CA ALA A 57 -8.77 -25.33 -8.82
C ALA A 57 -7.93 -26.40 -9.55
N THR A 58 -6.63 -26.18 -9.71
CA THR A 58 -5.72 -27.19 -10.26
C THR A 58 -5.54 -28.38 -9.32
N LEU A 59 -5.40 -28.16 -8.02
CA LEU A 59 -5.34 -29.24 -7.03
C LEU A 59 -6.64 -30.04 -7.00
N ASP A 60 -7.80 -29.37 -7.00
CA ASP A 60 -9.11 -30.03 -7.08
C ASP A 60 -9.24 -30.87 -8.35
N THR A 61 -8.76 -30.35 -9.49
CA THR A 61 -8.73 -31.10 -10.75
C THR A 61 -7.89 -32.36 -10.63
N ILE A 62 -6.72 -32.29 -9.99
CA ILE A 62 -5.84 -33.44 -9.80
C ILE A 62 -6.55 -34.48 -8.91
N GLN A 63 -7.06 -34.08 -7.76
CA GLN A 63 -7.77 -34.97 -6.83
C GLN A 63 -8.97 -35.65 -7.49
N ARG A 64 -9.76 -34.89 -8.25
CA ARG A 64 -10.90 -35.42 -9.00
C ARG A 64 -10.44 -36.38 -10.10
N THR A 65 -9.38 -36.06 -10.83
CA THR A 65 -8.84 -36.93 -11.88
C THR A 65 -8.37 -38.26 -11.28
N THR A 66 -7.67 -38.22 -10.14
CA THR A 66 -7.27 -39.43 -9.40
C THR A 66 -8.49 -40.24 -8.98
N SER A 67 -9.49 -39.60 -8.36
CA SER A 67 -10.70 -40.28 -7.90
C SER A 67 -11.50 -40.92 -9.04
N GLU A 68 -11.60 -40.25 -10.18
CA GLU A 68 -12.28 -40.76 -11.37
C GLU A 68 -11.47 -41.88 -12.05
N LEU A 69 -10.14 -41.78 -12.07
CA LEU A 69 -9.26 -42.80 -12.62
C LEU A 69 -9.33 -44.10 -11.80
N ASP A 70 -9.41 -43.98 -10.48
CA ASP A 70 -9.54 -45.10 -9.53
C ASP A 70 -10.98 -45.62 -9.43
N SER A 71 -11.93 -45.03 -10.16
CA SER A 71 -13.33 -45.47 -10.13
C SER A 71 -13.53 -46.79 -10.89
N GLN A 72 -14.46 -47.61 -10.40
CA GLN A 72 -14.82 -48.86 -11.06
C GLN A 72 -15.30 -48.63 -12.51
N ALA A 73 -16.02 -47.54 -12.76
CA ALA A 73 -16.49 -47.21 -14.11
C ALA A 73 -15.34 -46.99 -15.09
N THR A 74 -14.26 -46.30 -14.66
CA THR A 74 -13.07 -46.12 -15.48
C THR A 74 -12.32 -47.44 -15.67
N HIS A 75 -12.20 -48.25 -14.60
CA HIS A 75 -11.61 -49.59 -14.71
C HIS A 75 -12.36 -50.47 -15.72
N ASP A 76 -13.69 -50.49 -15.69
CA ASP A 76 -14.52 -51.26 -16.61
C ASP A 76 -14.38 -50.75 -18.05
N ALA A 77 -14.33 -49.42 -18.24
CA ALA A 77 -14.10 -48.81 -19.54
C ALA A 77 -12.72 -49.18 -20.13
N ILE A 78 -11.67 -49.20 -19.29
CA ILE A 78 -10.32 -49.62 -19.68
C ILE A 78 -10.29 -51.13 -19.99
N GLN A 79 -10.96 -51.96 -19.20
CA GLN A 79 -11.02 -53.41 -19.43
C GLN A 79 -11.79 -53.77 -20.71
N SER A 80 -12.83 -53.00 -21.04
CA SER A 80 -13.67 -53.21 -22.24
C SER A 80 -13.00 -52.79 -23.55
N ALA A 81 -11.93 -52.00 -23.50
CA ALA A 81 -11.22 -51.51 -24.67
C ALA A 81 -10.34 -52.60 -25.34
N THR A 82 -10.59 -52.86 -26.63
CA THR A 82 -9.99 -53.93 -27.47
C THR A 82 -8.57 -53.63 -27.99
N GLY A 83 -7.74 -52.94 -27.19
CA GLY A 83 -6.35 -52.68 -27.57
C GLY A 83 -5.68 -51.63 -26.69
N ASN A 84 -4.34 -51.57 -26.73
CA ASN A 84 -3.58 -50.57 -25.97
C ASN A 84 -3.90 -49.14 -26.41
N ALA A 85 -4.11 -48.92 -27.72
CA ALA A 85 -4.48 -47.61 -28.25
C ALA A 85 -5.83 -47.13 -27.70
N ASP A 86 -6.84 -48.01 -27.71
CA ASP A 86 -8.17 -47.69 -27.18
C ASP A 86 -8.14 -47.43 -25.67
N LYS A 87 -7.35 -48.21 -24.91
CA LYS A 87 -7.14 -47.98 -23.46
C LYS A 87 -6.52 -46.62 -23.18
N ILE A 88 -5.50 -46.23 -23.94
CA ILE A 88 -4.87 -44.91 -23.84
C ILE A 88 -5.89 -43.82 -24.17
N GLN A 89 -6.72 -44.03 -25.19
CA GLN A 89 -7.74 -43.07 -25.60
C GLN A 89 -8.80 -42.85 -24.50
N VAL A 90 -9.25 -43.90 -23.82
CA VAL A 90 -10.15 -43.81 -22.65
C VAL A 90 -9.55 -42.93 -21.57
N ILE A 91 -8.27 -43.13 -21.24
CA ILE A 91 -7.57 -42.32 -20.24
C ILE A 91 -7.47 -40.85 -20.70
N ILE A 92 -7.04 -40.61 -21.95
CA ILE A 92 -6.93 -39.25 -22.50
C ILE A 92 -8.28 -38.51 -22.44
N ASP A 93 -9.36 -39.17 -22.81
CA ASP A 93 -10.70 -38.56 -22.82
C ASP A 93 -11.23 -38.30 -21.41
N LEU A 94 -10.88 -39.14 -20.43
CA LEU A 94 -11.13 -38.87 -19.02
C LEU A 94 -10.40 -37.60 -18.57
N TYR A 95 -9.09 -37.51 -18.81
CA TYR A 95 -8.29 -36.33 -18.47
C TYR A 95 -8.86 -35.05 -19.10
N LYS A 96 -9.16 -35.08 -20.40
CA LYS A 96 -9.75 -33.92 -21.11
C LYS A 96 -11.07 -33.47 -20.47
N ARG A 97 -11.95 -34.41 -20.12
CA ARG A 97 -13.25 -34.11 -19.53
C ARG A 97 -13.11 -33.50 -18.13
N VAL A 98 -12.25 -34.07 -17.28
CA VAL A 98 -12.06 -33.57 -15.91
C VAL A 98 -11.36 -32.21 -15.93
N ILE A 99 -10.36 -32.03 -16.79
CA ILE A 99 -9.65 -30.74 -16.92
C ILE A 99 -10.58 -29.64 -17.43
N ALA A 100 -11.36 -29.91 -18.49
CA ALA A 100 -12.25 -28.92 -19.10
C ALA A 100 -13.36 -28.46 -18.13
N SER A 101 -13.87 -29.36 -17.29
CA SER A 101 -14.96 -29.03 -16.37
C SER A 101 -14.54 -28.21 -15.14
N ASN A 102 -13.31 -28.38 -14.64
CA ASN A 102 -12.90 -27.77 -13.37
C ASN A 102 -12.06 -26.48 -13.51
N LYS A 103 -11.30 -26.30 -14.61
CA LYS A 103 -10.33 -25.19 -14.70
C LYS A 103 -10.83 -23.94 -15.41
N ALA A 104 -11.87 -24.06 -16.24
CA ALA A 104 -12.29 -22.97 -17.12
C ALA A 104 -12.61 -21.67 -16.37
N GLY A 105 -13.36 -21.76 -15.27
CA GLY A 105 -13.75 -20.60 -14.47
C GLY A 105 -12.56 -19.89 -13.81
N ALA A 106 -11.74 -20.62 -13.06
CA ALA A 106 -10.59 -20.04 -12.35
C ALA A 106 -9.50 -19.52 -13.33
N GLN A 107 -9.32 -20.19 -14.48
CA GLN A 107 -8.41 -19.72 -15.52
C GLN A 107 -8.89 -18.41 -16.15
N GLN A 108 -10.18 -18.32 -16.47
CA GLN A 108 -10.78 -17.11 -17.02
C GLN A 108 -10.73 -15.96 -16.01
N GLU A 109 -10.99 -16.24 -14.74
CA GLU A 109 -10.90 -15.28 -13.64
C GLU A 109 -9.48 -14.72 -13.51
N MET A 110 -8.46 -15.59 -13.46
CA MET A 110 -7.05 -15.19 -13.42
C MET A 110 -6.64 -14.37 -14.65
N ALA A 111 -7.05 -14.78 -15.85
CA ALA A 111 -6.79 -14.03 -17.07
C ALA A 111 -7.44 -12.64 -17.04
N SER A 112 -8.68 -12.54 -16.56
CA SER A 112 -9.37 -11.26 -16.39
C SER A 112 -8.63 -10.33 -15.42
N LYS A 113 -8.18 -10.85 -14.26
CA LYS A 113 -7.41 -10.06 -13.29
C LYS A 113 -6.05 -9.63 -13.80
N LEU A 114 -5.40 -10.44 -14.63
CA LEU A 114 -4.17 -10.04 -15.31
C LEU A 114 -4.39 -8.85 -16.26
N GLU A 115 -5.48 -8.87 -17.04
CA GLU A 115 -5.80 -7.76 -17.94
C GLU A 115 -6.22 -6.49 -17.18
N GLU A 116 -6.94 -6.62 -16.06
CA GLU A 116 -7.21 -5.49 -15.15
C GLU A 116 -5.91 -4.88 -14.59
N LEU A 117 -4.97 -5.73 -14.15
CA LEU A 117 -3.66 -5.29 -13.65
C LEU A 117 -2.85 -4.57 -14.73
N LYS A 118 -2.81 -5.12 -15.96
CA LYS A 118 -2.13 -4.47 -17.10
C LYS A 118 -2.71 -3.11 -17.41
N ARG A 119 -4.05 -2.99 -17.43
CA ARG A 119 -4.73 -1.71 -17.65
C ARG A 119 -4.37 -0.71 -16.56
N SER A 120 -4.43 -1.11 -15.30
CA SER A 120 -4.08 -0.26 -14.17
C SER A 120 -2.61 0.18 -14.21
N LEU A 121 -1.68 -0.66 -14.68
CA LEU A 121 -0.28 -0.29 -14.89
C LEU A 121 -0.10 0.77 -15.97
N VAL A 122 -0.83 0.66 -17.09
CA VAL A 122 -0.81 1.67 -18.16
C VAL A 122 -1.34 3.00 -17.63
N GLU A 123 -2.50 2.99 -16.97
CA GLU A 123 -3.09 4.19 -16.36
C GLU A 123 -2.16 4.81 -15.32
N PHE A 124 -1.54 4.00 -14.46
CA PHE A 124 -0.55 4.48 -13.49
C PHE A 124 0.62 5.16 -14.19
N LYS A 125 1.20 4.54 -15.23
CA LYS A 125 2.35 5.09 -15.96
C LYS A 125 2.04 6.40 -16.67
N GLU A 126 0.90 6.46 -17.36
CA GLU A 126 0.47 7.66 -18.11
C GLU A 126 0.24 8.84 -17.19
N ASN A 127 -0.43 8.61 -16.06
CA ASN A 127 -0.71 9.68 -15.10
C ASN A 127 0.51 10.04 -14.25
N LEU A 128 1.36 9.07 -13.88
CA LEU A 128 2.55 9.31 -13.07
C LEU A 128 3.49 10.33 -13.72
N SER A 129 3.72 10.24 -15.03
CA SER A 129 4.58 11.21 -15.74
C SER A 129 4.05 12.64 -15.61
N THR A 130 2.73 12.81 -15.81
CA THR A 130 2.07 14.11 -15.71
C THR A 130 2.13 14.67 -14.29
N GLU A 131 1.86 13.84 -13.28
CA GLU A 131 1.88 14.26 -11.88
C GLU A 131 3.31 14.48 -11.36
N LEU A 132 4.31 13.74 -11.84
CA LEU A 132 5.72 13.98 -11.48
C LEU A 132 6.21 15.34 -11.98
N ILE A 133 5.78 15.79 -13.17
CA ILE A 133 6.10 17.14 -13.66
C ILE A 133 5.52 18.21 -12.73
N LYS A 134 4.29 18.02 -12.24
CA LYS A 134 3.65 18.92 -11.28
C LYS A 134 4.37 18.89 -9.93
N ALA A 135 4.65 17.69 -9.39
CA ALA A 135 5.39 17.53 -8.14
C ALA A 135 6.78 18.17 -8.22
N GLN A 136 7.50 17.97 -9.32
CA GLN A 136 8.78 18.62 -9.58
C GLN A 136 8.62 20.14 -9.60
N ARG A 137 7.63 20.67 -10.33
CA ARG A 137 7.36 22.12 -10.38
C ARG A 137 7.04 22.68 -9.00
N PHE A 138 6.26 21.97 -8.19
CA PHE A 138 6.02 22.33 -6.80
C PHE A 138 7.33 22.42 -6.01
N VAL A 139 8.18 21.39 -6.09
CA VAL A 139 9.46 21.38 -5.38
C VAL A 139 10.39 22.48 -5.87
N THR A 140 10.49 22.74 -7.18
CA THR A 140 11.46 23.71 -7.70
C THR A 140 10.97 25.16 -7.59
N SER A 141 9.68 25.39 -7.85
CA SER A 141 9.11 26.73 -8.03
C SER A 141 8.33 27.23 -6.83
N CYS A 142 7.82 26.33 -5.99
CA CYS A 142 7.06 26.68 -4.80
C CYS A 142 7.89 26.48 -3.53
N SER A 143 8.59 25.34 -3.39
CA SER A 143 9.24 25.03 -2.12
C SER A 143 10.35 26.01 -1.74
N THR A 144 11.13 26.51 -2.70
CA THR A 144 12.19 27.50 -2.47
C THR A 144 11.69 28.84 -1.92
N LYS A 145 10.39 29.13 -2.03
CA LYS A 145 9.74 30.34 -1.52
C LYS A 145 9.03 30.12 -0.19
N PHE A 146 8.56 28.90 0.08
CA PHE A 146 7.84 28.55 1.32
C PHE A 146 8.72 27.86 2.38
N TRP A 147 9.92 27.43 1.99
CA TRP A 147 10.94 26.93 2.90
C TRP A 147 11.98 28.04 3.10
N PRO A 148 12.49 28.20 4.33
CA PRO A 148 13.68 29.01 4.52
C PRO A 148 14.81 28.45 3.62
N ALA A 149 15.63 29.35 3.07
CA ALA A 149 16.84 28.93 2.36
C ALA A 149 17.67 27.98 3.24
N PRO A 150 18.53 27.12 2.68
CA PRO A 150 19.40 26.25 3.49
C PRO A 150 20.30 27.02 4.48
N SER A 151 20.61 28.28 4.15
CA SER A 151 21.34 29.24 4.99
C SER A 151 20.43 30.07 5.91
N GLY A 152 19.12 29.93 5.76
CA GLY A 152 18.10 30.69 6.48
C GLY A 152 18.04 30.26 7.94
N LYS A 153 18.30 31.20 8.85
CA LYS A 153 17.96 31.03 10.26
C LYS A 153 16.43 30.99 10.36
N ALA A 154 15.86 29.81 10.52
CA ALA A 154 14.48 29.70 10.98
C ALA A 154 14.46 30.18 12.43
N LEU A 155 13.84 31.33 12.68
CA LEU A 155 13.54 31.73 14.05
C LEU A 155 12.44 30.79 14.53
N LEU A 156 12.79 29.82 15.39
CA LEU A 156 11.81 29.11 16.22
C LEU A 156 11.27 30.12 17.22
N ASP A 157 10.35 30.97 16.76
CA ASP A 157 9.71 31.94 17.63
C ASP A 157 8.71 31.18 18.52
N ILE A 158 9.21 30.66 19.64
CA ILE A 158 8.41 30.19 20.77
C ILE A 158 7.89 31.44 21.50
N CYS A 159 7.13 32.28 20.81
CA CYS A 159 6.25 33.21 21.47
C CYS A 159 5.10 32.37 22.03
N THR A 160 5.16 32.05 23.32
CA THR A 160 4.01 31.48 24.04
C THR A 160 2.81 32.40 23.81
N ARG A 161 1.71 31.90 23.24
CA ARG A 161 0.49 32.67 22.92
C ARG A 161 -0.05 33.51 24.09
N THR A 162 0.36 33.21 25.31
CA THR A 162 -0.11 33.79 26.56
C THR A 162 0.92 34.68 27.27
N GLY A 163 2.16 34.78 26.77
CA GLY A 163 3.25 35.49 27.46
C GLY A 163 3.57 36.85 26.86
N THR A 164 3.33 37.95 27.60
CA THR A 164 3.75 39.32 27.23
C THR A 164 5.21 39.63 27.58
N LYS A 165 5.94 38.68 28.16
CA LYS A 165 7.31 38.88 28.67
C LYS A 165 8.32 39.34 27.62
N CYS A 166 8.07 39.05 26.33
CA CYS A 166 8.94 39.42 25.22
C CYS A 166 8.63 40.81 24.62
N VAL A 167 7.49 41.43 24.96
CA VAL A 167 6.98 42.64 24.28
C VAL A 167 7.48 43.95 24.90
N ASN A 168 7.88 43.94 26.18
CA ASN A 168 8.11 45.17 26.96
C ASN A 168 9.57 45.39 27.40
N ARG A 169 10.57 44.92 26.64
CA ARG A 169 11.99 45.24 26.92
C ARG A 169 12.47 46.37 26.03
N GLU A 170 13.32 47.24 26.57
CA GLU A 170 13.86 48.44 25.91
C GLU A 170 14.63 48.14 24.60
N TYR A 171 15.06 46.89 24.41
CA TYR A 171 15.73 46.39 23.20
C TYR A 171 14.96 45.28 22.49
N ALA A 172 13.65 45.13 22.77
CA ALA A 172 12.83 44.15 22.07
C ALA A 172 12.56 44.64 20.63
N GLU A 173 13.00 43.85 19.65
CA GLU A 173 12.58 44.03 18.25
C GLU A 173 11.29 43.23 18.03
N HIS A 174 10.25 43.89 17.53
CA HIS A 174 9.03 43.21 17.12
C HIS A 174 9.28 42.46 15.82
N ALA A 175 9.39 41.13 15.90
CA ALA A 175 9.20 40.29 14.73
C ALA A 175 7.71 40.20 14.45
N THR A 176 7.24 40.80 13.34
CA THR A 176 5.90 40.52 12.85
C THR A 176 5.90 39.08 12.33
N CYS A 177 5.31 38.14 13.09
CA CYS A 177 5.02 36.82 12.55
C CYS A 177 3.98 36.97 11.43
N GLY A 178 4.45 37.02 10.18
CA GLY A 178 3.63 36.50 9.10
C GLY A 178 3.47 35.01 9.37
N CYS A 179 2.24 34.55 9.63
CA CYS A 179 1.94 33.13 9.54
C CYS A 179 2.15 32.73 8.08
N LEU A 180 3.39 32.43 7.72
CA LEU A 180 3.70 31.84 6.44
C LEU A 180 3.01 30.48 6.46
N VAL A 181 2.03 30.30 5.58
CA VAL A 181 1.44 28.99 5.34
C VAL A 181 2.57 28.15 4.77
N ASN A 182 3.06 27.21 5.58
CA ASN A 182 4.07 26.29 5.11
C ASN A 182 3.37 25.25 4.23
N LEU A 183 3.40 25.46 2.90
CA LEU A 183 2.79 24.51 1.97
C LEU A 183 3.43 23.12 2.02
N ALA A 184 4.56 22.95 2.71
CA ALA A 184 5.22 21.68 3.03
C ALA A 184 4.43 20.77 3.97
N THR A 185 3.75 21.35 4.95
CA THR A 185 3.24 20.56 6.08
C THR A 185 2.07 19.69 5.65
N ASP A 186 1.38 20.09 4.57
CA ASP A 186 0.17 19.45 4.08
C ASP A 186 0.35 18.93 2.64
N VAL A 187 1.58 18.58 2.25
CA VAL A 187 1.86 18.02 0.92
C VAL A 187 1.13 16.70 0.75
N GLY A 188 0.31 16.63 -0.30
CA GLY A 188 -0.52 15.46 -0.56
C GLY A 188 -1.76 15.35 0.34
N ASP A 189 -2.16 16.42 1.03
CA ASP A 189 -3.46 16.49 1.69
C ASP A 189 -4.42 17.43 0.91
N PRO A 190 -5.42 16.87 0.20
CA PRO A 190 -6.36 17.66 -0.58
C PRO A 190 -7.30 18.49 0.31
N SER A 191 -7.51 18.08 1.58
CA SER A 191 -8.43 18.74 2.50
C SER A 191 -7.92 20.11 3.00
N SER A 192 -6.61 20.35 2.95
CA SER A 192 -6.02 21.63 3.38
C SER A 192 -6.26 22.80 2.40
N THR A 193 -6.83 22.54 1.21
CA THR A 193 -7.16 23.59 0.23
C THR A 193 -8.26 24.55 0.69
N ASN A 194 -9.05 24.15 1.69
CA ASN A 194 -10.09 24.95 2.33
C ASN A 194 -9.64 25.65 3.62
N ALA A 195 -8.33 25.78 3.86
CA ALA A 195 -7.84 26.83 4.75
C ALA A 195 -8.09 28.20 4.09
N THR A 196 -9.36 28.56 3.93
CA THR A 196 -9.76 29.95 3.90
C THR A 196 -9.05 30.59 5.08
N MET A 197 -8.23 31.59 4.80
CA MET A 197 -7.70 32.49 5.82
C MET A 197 -8.87 33.25 6.42
N ASP A 198 -9.68 32.56 7.21
CA ASP A 198 -10.51 33.21 8.18
C ASP A 198 -9.56 33.70 9.26
N VAL A 199 -9.09 34.93 9.08
CA VAL A 199 -8.23 35.67 10.01
C VAL A 199 -8.97 35.90 11.36
N GLY A 200 -10.23 35.47 11.48
CA GLY A 200 -10.97 35.35 12.73
C GLY A 200 -10.49 34.20 13.60
N ARG A 201 -9.30 34.34 14.20
CA ARG A 201 -8.81 33.87 15.52
C ARG A 201 -9.64 32.83 16.31
N ARG A 202 -10.16 31.77 15.69
CA ARG A 202 -10.63 30.57 16.39
C ARG A 202 -9.51 29.56 16.33
N LEU A 203 -9.12 29.07 17.50
CA LEU A 203 -8.52 27.75 17.59
C LEU A 203 -9.43 26.83 16.76
N LEU A 204 -8.94 26.38 15.61
CA LEU A 204 -9.13 24.98 15.29
C LEU A 204 -8.50 24.26 16.48
N THR A 205 -9.32 23.95 17.49
CA THR A 205 -9.15 22.70 18.20
C THR A 205 -8.83 21.71 17.10
N LEU A 206 -7.61 21.20 17.11
CA LEU A 206 -7.28 19.93 16.50
C LEU A 206 -8.23 18.93 17.16
N THR A 207 -9.49 18.94 16.73
CA THR A 207 -10.42 17.87 16.99
C THR A 207 -9.67 16.68 16.44
N GLU A 208 -9.34 15.73 17.30
CA GLU A 208 -8.54 14.52 17.03
C GLU A 208 -9.10 13.64 15.89
N GLY A 209 -10.07 14.13 15.10
CA GLY A 209 -10.61 13.51 13.89
C GLY A 209 -10.29 14.25 12.59
N SER A 210 -9.55 15.36 12.58
CA SER A 210 -9.04 15.94 11.32
C SER A 210 -7.74 15.24 10.92
N SER A 211 -7.81 13.92 10.74
CA SER A 211 -6.72 13.14 10.16
C SER A 211 -6.41 13.71 8.78
N THR A 212 -5.23 14.31 8.63
CA THR A 212 -4.67 14.67 7.34
C THR A 212 -4.85 13.49 6.38
N ILE A 213 -5.52 13.71 5.24
CA ILE A 213 -5.87 12.63 4.30
C ILE A 213 -4.62 12.30 3.46
N SER A 214 -3.54 11.89 4.12
CA SER A 214 -2.44 11.22 3.43
C SER A 214 -2.89 9.79 3.18
N ILE A 215 -3.01 9.41 1.91
CA ILE A 215 -3.22 8.03 1.51
C ILE A 215 -1.96 7.23 1.85
N ASP A 216 -2.10 6.23 2.71
CA ASP A 216 -1.18 5.10 2.74
C ASP A 216 -1.53 4.19 1.56
N MET A 217 -0.59 4.05 0.62
CA MET A 217 -0.84 3.37 -0.65
C MET A 217 -1.12 1.89 -0.46
N CYS A 218 -0.41 1.25 0.47
CA CYS A 218 -0.54 -0.17 0.77
C CYS A 218 -1.86 -0.44 1.49
N ALA A 219 -2.18 0.37 2.51
CA ALA A 219 -3.42 0.25 3.26
C ALA A 219 -4.65 0.48 2.36
N GLU A 220 -4.64 1.52 1.53
CA GLU A 220 -5.76 1.84 0.65
C GLU A 220 -5.90 0.81 -0.50
N GLY A 221 -4.77 0.34 -1.04
CA GLY A 221 -4.77 -0.76 -2.02
C GLY A 221 -5.33 -2.05 -1.43
N ARG A 222 -4.94 -2.42 -0.21
CA ARG A 222 -5.49 -3.56 0.52
C ARG A 222 -6.97 -3.41 0.79
N ARG A 223 -7.40 -2.24 1.28
CA ARG A 223 -8.80 -1.92 1.54
C ARG A 223 -9.64 -2.08 0.26
N SER A 224 -9.16 -1.55 -0.85
CA SER A 224 -9.84 -1.62 -2.14
C SER A 224 -9.96 -3.05 -2.67
N ALA A 225 -8.92 -3.88 -2.46
CA ALA A 225 -8.92 -5.29 -2.87
C ALA A 225 -9.67 -6.23 -1.91
N SER A 226 -10.00 -5.76 -0.69
CA SER A 226 -10.41 -6.60 0.44
C SER A 226 -11.56 -7.56 0.12
N ASN A 227 -12.64 -7.07 -0.49
CA ASN A 227 -13.81 -7.89 -0.81
C ASN A 227 -13.45 -9.08 -1.71
N TYR A 228 -12.62 -8.86 -2.73
CA TYR A 228 -12.21 -9.92 -3.65
C TYR A 228 -11.24 -10.90 -2.98
N VAL A 229 -10.23 -10.38 -2.27
CA VAL A 229 -9.23 -11.21 -1.57
C VAL A 229 -9.87 -12.07 -0.48
N GLN A 230 -10.81 -11.52 0.28
CA GLN A 230 -11.58 -12.26 1.29
C GLN A 230 -12.43 -13.36 0.64
N GLY A 231 -13.15 -13.05 -0.45
CA GLY A 231 -13.93 -14.06 -1.17
C GLY A 231 -13.08 -15.19 -1.75
N VAL A 232 -11.86 -14.90 -2.24
CA VAL A 232 -10.89 -15.93 -2.63
C VAL A 232 -10.45 -16.75 -1.41
N SER A 233 -10.09 -16.08 -0.31
CA SER A 233 -9.63 -16.72 0.92
C SER A 233 -10.66 -17.73 1.46
N GLU A 234 -11.93 -17.32 1.53
CA GLU A 234 -13.05 -18.16 1.95
C GLU A 234 -13.23 -19.39 1.04
N ARG A 235 -13.12 -19.22 -0.29
CA ARG A 235 -13.16 -20.34 -1.24
C ARG A 235 -12.00 -21.31 -1.01
N LEU A 236 -10.78 -20.82 -0.81
CA LEU A 236 -9.61 -21.66 -0.54
C LEU A 236 -9.73 -22.42 0.77
N MET A 237 -10.21 -21.77 1.83
CA MET A 237 -10.45 -22.43 3.12
C MET A 237 -11.52 -23.52 3.00
N SER A 238 -12.62 -23.23 2.30
CA SER A 238 -13.71 -24.19 2.07
C SER A 238 -13.28 -25.40 1.23
N ALA A 239 -12.32 -25.20 0.31
CA ALA A 239 -11.71 -26.28 -0.48
C ALA A 239 -10.61 -27.05 0.27
N GLY A 240 -10.30 -26.71 1.53
CA GLY A 240 -9.22 -27.34 2.29
C GLY A 240 -7.82 -26.92 1.85
N HIS A 241 -7.69 -25.84 1.06
CA HIS A 241 -6.44 -25.35 0.50
C HIS A 241 -5.88 -24.12 1.23
N LYS A 242 -6.10 -24.03 2.55
CA LYS A 242 -5.56 -22.95 3.40
C LYS A 242 -4.02 -22.86 3.31
N ASN A 243 -3.35 -23.99 3.08
CA ASN A 243 -1.89 -24.03 2.95
C ASN A 243 -1.37 -23.15 1.80
N LEU A 244 -2.13 -22.97 0.70
CA LEU A 244 -1.71 -22.10 -0.40
C LEU A 244 -1.57 -20.64 0.04
N ILE A 245 -2.45 -20.17 0.91
CA ILE A 245 -2.37 -18.81 1.50
C ILE A 245 -1.14 -18.76 2.41
N ASN A 246 -0.96 -19.77 3.26
CA ASN A 246 0.15 -19.81 4.20
C ASN A 246 1.52 -19.82 3.50
N GLU A 247 1.68 -20.66 2.48
CA GLU A 247 2.88 -20.71 1.64
C GLU A 247 3.16 -19.36 0.97
N ASN A 248 2.12 -18.71 0.44
CA ASN A 248 2.26 -17.41 -0.19
C ASN A 248 2.69 -16.34 0.81
N VAL A 249 2.03 -16.25 1.97
CA VAL A 249 2.38 -15.30 3.04
C VAL A 249 3.81 -15.55 3.54
N ALA A 250 4.19 -16.80 3.78
CA ALA A 250 5.54 -17.16 4.20
C ALA A 250 6.60 -16.76 3.15
N THR A 251 6.31 -17.00 1.87
CA THR A 251 7.18 -16.61 0.75
C THR A 251 7.36 -15.09 0.70
N MET A 252 6.26 -14.34 0.78
CA MET A 252 6.33 -12.87 0.72
C MET A 252 7.00 -12.27 1.96
N ARG A 253 6.79 -12.84 3.15
CA ARG A 253 7.56 -12.46 4.35
C ARG A 253 9.05 -12.77 4.22
N ALA A 254 9.42 -13.89 3.62
CA ALA A 254 10.83 -14.20 3.39
C ALA A 254 11.48 -13.19 2.42
N LEU A 255 10.75 -12.75 1.40
CA LEU A 255 11.23 -11.78 0.42
C LEU A 255 11.33 -10.35 0.97
N TYR A 256 10.31 -9.90 1.72
CA TYR A 256 10.19 -8.48 2.11
C TYR A 256 10.39 -8.24 3.62
N GLY A 257 10.59 -9.30 4.39
CA GLY A 257 10.86 -9.24 5.82
C GLY A 257 9.74 -8.54 6.59
N PRO A 258 10.08 -7.62 7.52
CA PRO A 258 9.11 -6.96 8.39
C PRO A 258 8.24 -5.92 7.66
N TYR A 259 8.50 -5.66 6.38
CA TYR A 259 7.76 -4.68 5.57
C TYR A 259 6.61 -5.32 4.78
N TYR A 260 6.46 -6.65 4.83
CA TYR A 260 5.32 -7.30 4.20
C TYR A 260 4.05 -7.19 5.06
N CYS A 261 3.04 -6.54 4.51
CA CYS A 261 1.69 -6.54 5.06
C CYS A 261 0.80 -7.50 4.24
N SER A 262 0.40 -8.61 4.86
CA SER A 262 -0.45 -9.62 4.20
C SER A 262 -1.84 -9.05 3.88
N PRO A 263 -2.37 -9.20 2.64
CA PRO A 263 -3.72 -8.77 2.33
C PRO A 263 -4.80 -9.68 2.95
N TYR A 264 -4.43 -10.87 3.46
CA TYR A 264 -5.35 -11.92 3.91
C TYR A 264 -5.92 -11.75 5.35
N GLY A 265 -5.54 -10.69 6.08
CA GLY A 265 -6.05 -10.45 7.45
C GLY A 265 -5.15 -11.02 8.55
N SER A 266 -5.20 -10.43 9.75
CA SER A 266 -4.43 -10.85 10.93
C SER A 266 -4.85 -12.23 11.46
N ALA A 267 -6.09 -12.66 11.20
CA ALA A 267 -6.57 -14.01 11.54
C ALA A 267 -5.72 -15.15 10.95
N PHE A 268 -4.88 -14.86 9.94
CA PHE A 268 -3.91 -15.81 9.40
C PHE A 268 -2.54 -15.74 10.08
N GLU A 269 -2.20 -14.62 10.71
CA GLU A 269 -0.88 -14.38 11.28
C GLU A 269 -0.71 -15.11 12.62
N ASP A 270 -1.77 -15.15 13.43
CA ASP A 270 -1.78 -15.89 14.72
C ASP A 270 -1.64 -17.41 14.54
N ALA A 271 -2.00 -17.93 13.36
CA ALA A 271 -1.85 -19.35 13.05
C ALA A 271 -0.43 -19.74 12.65
N MET A 272 0.48 -18.78 12.42
CA MET A 272 1.86 -19.02 12.01
C MET A 272 2.89 -18.85 13.14
N THR A 273 2.48 -18.28 14.27
CA THR A 273 3.33 -18.16 15.47
C THR A 273 3.37 -19.43 16.30
N GLU A 274 2.51 -20.42 16.03
CA GLU A 274 2.81 -21.78 16.45
C GLU A 274 4.05 -22.25 15.68
N PRO A 275 5.18 -22.55 16.38
CA PRO A 275 6.35 -23.08 15.73
C PRO A 275 5.92 -24.35 15.00
N LEU A 276 6.16 -24.41 13.68
CA LEU A 276 6.12 -25.68 12.97
C LEU A 276 7.02 -26.63 13.75
N SER A 277 6.41 -27.54 14.50
CA SER A 277 7.10 -28.47 15.37
C SER A 277 7.99 -29.34 14.47
N GLY A 278 9.24 -28.94 14.35
CA GLY A 278 10.27 -29.71 13.65
C GLY A 278 10.42 -31.09 14.31
N PRO A 279 11.00 -32.07 13.60
CA PRO A 279 11.35 -33.34 14.21
C PRO A 279 12.21 -33.10 15.46
N PRO A 280 12.06 -33.93 16.52
CA PRO A 280 12.66 -33.68 17.82
C PRO A 280 14.19 -33.52 17.68
N GLY A 281 14.66 -32.30 17.88
CA GLY A 281 16.08 -32.00 17.98
C GLY A 281 16.67 -32.59 19.26
N PRO A 282 18.00 -32.82 19.28
CA PRO A 282 18.70 -33.26 20.48
C PRO A 282 18.49 -32.25 21.63
N PRO A 283 18.56 -32.71 22.90
CA PRO A 283 18.15 -31.93 24.06
C PRO A 283 18.95 -30.64 24.18
N GLU A 284 18.25 -29.51 24.10
CA GLU A 284 18.81 -28.18 24.27
C GLU A 284 18.93 -27.82 25.75
N LEU A 285 19.98 -27.06 26.06
CA LEU A 285 20.33 -26.55 27.39
C LEU A 285 19.29 -25.52 27.90
N PRO A 286 19.18 -25.30 29.23
CA PRO A 286 18.10 -24.51 29.81
C PRO A 286 18.17 -23.02 29.43
N PRO A 287 17.02 -22.34 29.30
CA PRO A 287 16.97 -20.95 28.83
C PRO A 287 17.21 -19.94 29.96
N ASP A 288 17.85 -18.83 29.60
CA ASP A 288 17.89 -17.61 30.41
C ASP A 288 16.55 -16.85 30.31
N ASN A 289 16.03 -16.46 31.48
CA ASN A 289 14.79 -15.72 31.66
C ASN A 289 14.83 -14.35 30.98
N VAL A 290 14.01 -14.13 29.96
CA VAL A 290 13.65 -12.79 29.48
C VAL A 290 12.16 -12.57 29.66
N VAL A 291 11.86 -11.51 30.41
CA VAL A 291 10.54 -11.05 30.83
C VAL A 291 9.72 -10.58 29.62
N GLY A 292 8.52 -11.13 29.47
CA GLY A 292 7.55 -10.77 28.44
C GLY A 292 6.86 -9.43 28.70
N GLY A 293 6.80 -8.60 27.66
CA GLY A 293 5.91 -7.44 27.57
C GLY A 293 4.85 -7.72 26.50
N GLY A 294 3.58 -7.72 26.90
CA GLY A 294 2.44 -7.88 26.00
C GLY A 294 2.32 -6.72 25.02
N GLY A 295 2.24 -7.02 23.73
CA GLY A 295 2.00 -6.07 22.66
C GLY A 295 0.60 -6.27 22.07
N GLY A 296 -0.18 -5.19 22.02
CA GLY A 296 -1.50 -5.13 21.37
C GLY A 296 -1.39 -4.95 19.85
N ASP A 297 -2.43 -5.42 19.17
CA ASP A 297 -2.55 -5.73 17.74
C ASP A 297 -2.68 -4.54 16.76
N ASP A 298 -1.87 -3.49 16.91
CA ASP A 298 -1.86 -2.33 15.98
C ASP A 298 -0.60 -2.27 15.07
N GLY A 299 0.23 -3.30 15.13
CA GLY A 299 1.62 -3.26 14.64
C GLY A 299 1.84 -3.04 13.14
N CYS A 300 0.88 -3.39 12.27
CA CYS A 300 1.01 -3.12 10.84
C CYS A 300 0.82 -1.63 10.53
N PHE A 301 -0.21 -0.99 11.10
CA PHE A 301 -0.54 0.40 10.78
C PHE A 301 0.47 1.41 11.35
N ASP A 302 1.05 1.12 12.51
CA ASP A 302 2.03 2.02 13.13
C ASP A 302 3.45 1.88 12.54
N ARG A 303 3.82 0.71 12.02
CA ARG A 303 5.12 0.50 11.34
C ARG A 303 5.16 1.14 9.96
N ASP A 304 4.05 1.15 9.22
CA ASP A 304 3.98 1.69 7.85
C ASP A 304 4.17 3.22 7.81
N ARG A 305 3.77 3.94 8.88
CA ARG A 305 4.10 5.37 9.07
C ARG A 305 5.60 5.64 9.08
N ALA A 306 6.42 4.73 9.62
CA ALA A 306 7.87 4.92 9.69
C ALA A 306 8.57 4.70 8.34
N ALA A 307 8.04 3.84 7.47
CA ALA A 307 8.58 3.60 6.13
C ALA A 307 8.28 4.76 5.17
N ALA A 308 7.08 5.35 5.26
CA ALA A 308 6.69 6.52 4.48
C ALA A 308 7.60 7.75 4.71
N CYS A 309 8.21 7.88 5.90
CA CYS A 309 9.13 8.98 6.21
C CYS A 309 10.49 8.88 5.50
N ARG A 310 10.92 7.70 5.01
CA ARG A 310 12.22 7.55 4.32
C ARG A 310 12.18 7.91 2.83
N LEU A 311 11.00 8.02 2.22
CA LEU A 311 10.84 8.35 0.80
C LEU A 311 11.09 9.84 0.47
N LEU A 312 11.15 10.72 1.47
CA LEU A 312 11.26 12.17 1.28
C LEU A 312 12.69 12.71 1.12
N ASP A 313 13.73 11.86 1.20
CA ASP A 313 15.14 12.28 1.04
C ASP A 313 15.67 12.23 -0.41
N GLY A 314 14.79 12.19 -1.41
CA GLY A 314 15.10 12.63 -2.78
C GLY A 314 16.07 11.76 -3.58
N GLY A 315 15.54 10.80 -4.35
CA GLY A 315 16.35 10.12 -5.39
C GLY A 315 15.84 8.79 -5.94
N ALA A 316 14.55 8.46 -5.81
CA ALA A 316 14.05 7.12 -6.08
C ALA A 316 13.28 7.01 -7.42
N SER A 317 13.72 6.08 -8.30
CA SER A 317 13.02 5.70 -9.54
C SER A 317 11.79 4.82 -9.27
N ALA A 318 10.99 4.50 -10.29
CA ALA A 318 9.84 3.57 -10.16
C ALA A 318 10.22 2.20 -9.55
N ALA A 319 11.46 1.74 -9.72
CA ALA A 319 11.99 0.55 -9.05
C ALA A 319 12.13 0.74 -7.54
N ALA A 320 12.46 1.94 -7.07
CA ALA A 320 12.56 2.25 -5.65
C ALA A 320 11.19 2.46 -4.98
N ALA A 321 10.13 2.82 -5.73
CA ALA A 321 8.76 2.76 -5.22
C ALA A 321 8.31 1.31 -4.99
N HIS A 322 8.70 0.38 -5.88
CA HIS A 322 8.53 -1.05 -5.67
C HIS A 322 9.32 -1.53 -4.45
N SER A 323 10.62 -1.19 -4.33
CA SER A 323 11.45 -1.57 -3.17
C SER A 323 11.06 -0.91 -1.84
N ALA A 324 10.38 0.25 -1.86
CA ALA A 324 9.90 0.92 -0.65
C ALA A 324 8.61 0.31 -0.10
N CYS A 325 7.75 -0.24 -0.97
CA CYS A 325 6.59 -1.03 -0.54
C CYS A 325 6.94 -2.52 -0.32
N TRP A 326 8.03 -2.99 -0.94
CA TRP A 326 8.33 -4.41 -1.08
C TRP A 326 9.85 -4.61 -1.12
N GLY A 327 10.57 -4.23 -0.05
CA GLY A 327 12.03 -4.36 0.16
C GLY A 327 12.92 -4.86 -0.99
N ALA A 328 13.97 -4.10 -1.35
CA ALA A 328 14.93 -4.48 -2.38
C ALA A 328 15.44 -5.93 -2.19
N ALA A 329 15.10 -6.82 -3.12
CA ALA A 329 15.80 -8.09 -3.31
C ALA A 329 17.19 -7.75 -3.89
N GLY A 330 18.24 -8.18 -3.19
CA GLY A 330 19.64 -7.99 -3.58
C GLY A 330 20.00 -8.65 -4.90
#